data_AF-A0A6A6I977-F1
#
_entry.id   AF-A0A6A6I977-F1
#
_cell.length_a   1.000
_cell.length_b   1.000
_cell.length_c   1.000
_cell.angle_alpha   90.00
_cell.angle_beta   90.00
_cell.angle_gamma   90.00
#
_symmetry.space_group_name_H-M   'P 1'
#
loop_
_entity.id
_entity.type
_entity.pdbx_description
1 polymer ?
#
loop_
_entity_poly.entity_id
_entity_poly.type
_entity_poly.pdbx_seq_one_letter_code
_entity_poly.pdbx_strand_id
1 'polypeptide(L)'
;MSVPCEHPWTASQFGNDAIFTIEVGEGSEWKEFWAHVNLMAHCSGWFREELARVAEQNAEAEESKAPIIKLPDQCPDVFEVFRDVLYSGKLPLPETRRYPLGFVCKLYNFGKDFDIMMLRNTAVDALFERFADDMPDLEYNNIRYVWNNTNKHSAMSEMAVDVALNIGDSKALLRDYESSFSKAFLRTLLYTASDFGVVPFEHREDRVDWIERLRGQVCKRYHDHEGDESRRADEEADEDMEVDDGHEEGIGGVGWEMELSFR
;
A
#
# COMPACT_ATOMS: atom_id res chain seq x y z
N MET A 1 14.80 -2.86 13.32
CA MET A 1 15.26 -4.24 13.59
C MET A 1 14.67 -5.08 12.49
N SER A 2 15.47 -5.68 11.60
CA SER A 2 14.94 -6.29 10.37
C SER A 2 13.93 -7.40 10.66
N VAL A 3 12.77 -7.33 10.00
CA VAL A 3 11.79 -8.42 9.97
C VAL A 3 12.42 -9.60 9.23
N PRO A 4 12.49 -10.81 9.83
CA PRO A 4 12.99 -11.97 9.12
C PRO A 4 12.01 -12.34 8.01
N CYS A 5 12.50 -12.38 6.77
CA CYS A 5 11.75 -12.82 5.59
C CYS A 5 12.32 -14.18 5.13
N GLU A 6 11.45 -15.13 4.78
CA GLU A 6 11.85 -16.45 4.25
C GLU A 6 12.42 -16.35 2.82
N HIS A 7 12.06 -15.28 2.11
CA HIS A 7 12.47 -14.99 0.74
C HIS A 7 13.13 -13.61 0.66
N PRO A 8 14.29 -13.41 1.32
CA PRO A 8 14.96 -12.12 1.29
C PRO A 8 15.36 -11.79 -0.15
N TRP A 9 15.10 -10.55 -0.57
CA TRP A 9 15.57 -10.10 -1.87
C TRP A 9 17.09 -10.25 -1.94
N THR A 10 17.53 -10.92 -2.99
CA THR A 10 18.94 -11.01 -3.32
C THR A 10 19.14 -10.20 -4.58
N ALA A 11 19.84 -9.07 -4.46
CA ALA A 11 20.19 -8.27 -5.64
C ALA A 11 20.91 -9.19 -6.64
N SER A 12 20.39 -9.24 -7.88
CA SER A 12 21.02 -10.02 -8.94
C SER A 12 22.46 -9.54 -9.13
N GLN A 13 23.39 -10.46 -9.36
CA GLN A 13 24.77 -10.10 -9.67
C GLN A 13 24.80 -9.29 -10.97
N PHE A 14 25.38 -8.09 -10.92
CA PHE A 14 25.46 -7.19 -12.06
C PHE A 14 26.52 -7.68 -13.06
N GLY A 15 26.11 -7.97 -14.29
CA GLY A 15 27.04 -8.13 -15.42
C GLY A 15 27.41 -6.78 -16.05
N ASN A 16 28.12 -6.80 -17.17
CA ASN A 16 28.28 -5.63 -18.06
C ASN A 16 26.95 -5.34 -18.79
N ASP A 17 25.90 -5.07 -18.03
CA ASP A 17 24.53 -5.01 -18.54
C ASP A 17 24.21 -3.64 -19.12
N ALA A 18 23.35 -3.60 -20.12
CA ALA A 18 22.89 -2.35 -20.73
C ALA A 18 22.24 -1.44 -19.67
N ILE A 19 22.52 -0.14 -19.77
CA ILE A 19 21.88 0.90 -18.97
C ILE A 19 20.81 1.57 -19.84
N PHE A 20 19.68 1.92 -19.23
CA PHE A 20 18.62 2.68 -19.87
C PHE A 20 18.22 3.88 -19.02
N THR A 21 17.47 4.79 -19.64
CA THR A 21 17.01 6.04 -19.02
C THR A 21 15.54 5.94 -18.65
N ILE A 22 15.18 6.46 -17.47
CA ILE A 22 13.82 6.55 -16.98
C ILE A 22 13.53 8.00 -16.65
N GLU A 23 12.50 8.56 -17.26
CA GLU A 23 11.96 9.88 -16.97
C GLU A 23 10.79 9.73 -16.00
N VAL A 24 10.85 10.35 -14.83
CA VAL A 24 9.82 10.22 -13.77
C VAL A 24 9.29 11.59 -13.40
N GLY A 25 7.98 11.70 -13.26
CA GLY A 25 7.29 12.95 -12.93
C GLY A 25 7.08 13.86 -14.14
N GLU A 26 6.50 15.03 -13.89
CA GLU A 26 6.19 16.03 -14.92
C GLU A 26 6.52 17.46 -14.45
N GLY A 27 6.66 18.38 -15.40
CA GLY A 27 6.85 19.80 -15.10
C GLY A 27 8.10 20.08 -14.27
N SER A 28 7.93 20.80 -13.15
CA SER A 28 9.04 21.14 -12.24
C SER A 28 9.53 19.97 -11.38
N GLU A 29 8.72 18.91 -11.27
CA GLU A 29 9.05 17.73 -10.48
C GLU A 29 9.67 16.62 -11.33
N TRP A 30 9.89 16.85 -12.63
CA TRP A 30 10.51 15.85 -13.50
C TRP A 30 11.97 15.56 -13.12
N LYS A 31 12.35 14.28 -13.11
CA LYS A 31 13.74 13.83 -12.93
C LYS A 31 14.09 12.69 -13.88
N GLU A 32 15.36 12.64 -14.28
CA GLU A 32 15.94 11.56 -15.07
C GLU A 32 16.72 10.60 -14.18
N PHE A 33 16.53 9.29 -14.39
CA PHE A 33 17.22 8.22 -13.69
C PHE A 33 17.88 7.25 -14.67
N TRP A 34 18.95 6.61 -14.24
CA TRP A 34 19.60 5.51 -14.97
C TRP A 34 19.52 4.21 -14.17
N ALA A 35 19.23 3.11 -14.84
CA ALA A 35 19.16 1.78 -14.24
C ALA A 35 19.69 0.70 -15.20
N HIS A 36 20.16 -0.42 -14.66
CA HIS A 36 20.54 -1.58 -15.49
C HIS A 36 19.28 -2.34 -15.92
N VAL A 37 19.19 -2.65 -17.21
CA VAL A 37 18.06 -3.36 -17.84
C VAL A 37 17.74 -4.66 -17.09
N ASN A 38 18.77 -5.47 -16.81
CA ASN A 38 18.59 -6.77 -16.17
C ASN A 38 18.00 -6.68 -14.76
N LEU A 39 18.35 -5.64 -13.98
CA LEU A 39 17.79 -5.48 -12.64
C LEU A 39 16.30 -5.17 -12.69
N MET A 40 15.94 -4.24 -13.57
CA MET A 40 14.56 -3.78 -13.71
C MET A 40 13.69 -4.89 -14.28
N ALA A 41 14.18 -5.61 -15.30
CA ALA A 41 13.49 -6.76 -15.87
C ALA A 41 13.41 -7.97 -14.90
N HIS A 42 14.37 -8.09 -13.98
CA HIS A 42 14.35 -9.14 -12.97
C HIS A 42 13.37 -8.83 -11.83
N CYS A 43 13.30 -7.57 -11.38
CA CYS A 43 12.48 -7.21 -10.22
C CYS A 43 10.98 -7.06 -10.53
N SER A 44 10.60 -7.02 -11.81
CA SER A 44 9.22 -6.75 -12.23
C SER A 44 8.93 -7.32 -13.61
N GLY A 45 7.78 -8.01 -13.73
CA GLY A 45 7.22 -8.43 -15.01
C GLY A 45 6.88 -7.22 -15.90
N TRP A 46 6.29 -6.18 -15.31
CA TRP A 46 5.94 -4.95 -16.01
C TRP A 46 7.16 -4.30 -16.67
N PHE A 47 8.24 -4.09 -15.92
CA PHE A 47 9.45 -3.48 -16.47
C PHE A 47 10.09 -4.33 -17.56
N ARG A 48 10.04 -5.66 -17.43
CA ARG A 48 10.54 -6.59 -18.46
C ARG A 48 9.80 -6.41 -19.78
N GLU A 49 8.48 -6.33 -19.72
CA GLU A 49 7.62 -6.15 -20.90
C GLU A 49 7.81 -4.75 -21.50
N GLU A 50 7.83 -3.71 -20.67
CA GLU A 50 7.99 -2.33 -21.12
C GLU A 50 9.36 -2.09 -21.75
N LEU A 51 10.43 -2.65 -21.19
CA LEU A 51 11.77 -2.60 -21.77
C LEU A 51 11.82 -3.27 -23.15
N ALA A 52 11.17 -4.43 -23.31
CA ALA A 52 11.09 -5.10 -24.61
C ALA A 52 10.33 -4.25 -25.63
N ARG A 53 9.20 -3.66 -25.23
CA ARG A 53 8.38 -2.78 -26.07
C ARG A 53 9.16 -1.56 -26.57
N VAL A 54 9.86 -0.86 -25.67
CA VAL A 54 10.65 0.33 -26.03
C VAL A 54 11.85 -0.05 -26.92
N ALA A 55 12.47 -1.20 -26.67
CA ALA A 55 13.57 -1.68 -27.50
C ALA A 55 13.12 -1.98 -28.95
N GLU A 56 11.95 -2.59 -29.13
CA GLU A 56 11.36 -2.85 -30.45
C GLU A 56 11.07 -1.55 -31.20
N GLN A 57 10.43 -0.57 -30.54
CA GLN A 57 10.13 0.73 -31.13
C GLN A 57 11.39 1.49 -31.58
N ASN A 58 12.48 1.43 -30.80
CA ASN A 58 13.73 2.07 -31.16
C ASN A 58 14.43 1.37 -32.33
N ALA A 59 14.32 0.05 -32.45
CA ALA A 59 14.89 -0.69 -33.59
C ALA A 59 14.24 -0.30 -34.92
N GLU A 60 12.94 -0.01 -34.91
CA GLU A 60 12.20 0.45 -36.09
C GLU A 60 12.53 1.89 -36.48
N ALA A 61 12.91 2.74 -35.52
CA ALA A 61 13.09 4.17 -35.73
C ALA A 61 14.41 4.55 -36.45
N GLU A 62 15.30 3.59 -36.75
CA GLU A 62 16.67 3.80 -37.28
C GLU A 62 17.55 4.81 -36.48
N GLU A 63 17.08 5.26 -35.31
CA GLU A 63 17.80 6.18 -34.44
C GLU A 63 18.55 5.41 -33.35
N SER A 64 19.87 5.61 -33.25
CA SER A 64 20.74 5.00 -32.22
C SER A 64 20.50 5.56 -30.80
N LYS A 65 19.29 5.98 -30.45
CA LYS A 65 18.98 6.50 -29.12
C LYS A 65 18.78 5.36 -28.13
N ALA A 66 19.32 5.54 -26.93
CA ALA A 66 19.06 4.63 -25.82
C ALA A 66 17.55 4.59 -25.53
N PRO A 67 16.99 3.43 -25.16
CA PRO A 67 15.58 3.31 -24.76
C PRO A 67 15.28 4.20 -23.56
N ILE A 68 14.16 4.93 -23.63
CA ILE A 68 13.65 5.81 -22.58
C ILE A 68 12.27 5.32 -22.16
N ILE A 69 12.10 5.01 -20.87
CA ILE A 69 10.79 4.75 -20.26
C ILE A 69 10.30 6.04 -19.60
N LYS A 70 9.02 6.37 -19.77
CA LYS A 70 8.40 7.57 -19.17
C LYS A 70 7.34 7.18 -18.16
N LEU A 71 7.45 7.74 -16.96
CA LEU A 71 6.56 7.53 -15.82
C LEU A 71 6.04 8.89 -15.29
N PRO A 72 5.21 9.61 -16.06
CA PRO A 72 4.84 11.00 -15.76
C PRO A 72 4.02 11.14 -14.47
N ASP A 73 3.18 10.15 -14.15
CA ASP A 73 2.29 10.19 -12.98
C ASP A 73 2.98 9.73 -11.68
N GLN A 74 4.27 9.39 -11.75
CA GLN A 74 5.00 8.80 -10.64
C GLN A 74 5.82 9.84 -9.89
N CYS A 75 5.99 9.61 -8.59
CA CYS A 75 6.75 10.50 -7.72
C CYS A 75 8.26 10.19 -7.83
N PRO A 76 9.10 11.16 -8.24
CA PRO A 76 10.54 10.93 -8.41
C PRO A 76 11.25 10.46 -7.13
N ASP A 77 10.84 10.97 -5.96
CA ASP A 77 11.47 10.59 -4.69
C ASP A 77 11.15 9.14 -4.30
N VAL A 78 9.96 8.65 -4.68
CA VAL A 78 9.59 7.24 -4.50
C VAL A 78 10.42 6.36 -5.43
N PHE A 79 10.59 6.80 -6.69
CA PHE A 79 11.42 6.10 -7.66
C PHE A 79 12.89 6.04 -7.22
N GLU A 80 13.42 7.13 -6.68
CA GLU A 80 14.80 7.20 -6.17
C GLU A 80 15.04 6.19 -5.06
N VAL A 81 14.13 6.10 -4.07
CA VAL A 81 14.23 5.11 -2.99
C VAL A 81 14.07 3.69 -3.54
N PHE A 82 13.14 3.47 -4.47
CA PHE A 82 13.01 2.17 -5.13
C PHE A 82 14.31 1.76 -5.83
N ARG A 83 14.95 2.67 -6.58
CA ARG A 83 16.25 2.41 -7.21
C ARG A 83 17.28 2.02 -6.15
N ASP A 84 17.39 2.76 -5.07
CA ASP A 84 18.35 2.47 -4.02
C ASP A 84 18.08 1.10 -3.34
N VAL A 85 16.81 0.74 -3.14
CA VAL A 85 16.39 -0.60 -2.69
C VAL A 85 16.80 -1.66 -3.69
N LEU A 86 16.59 -1.43 -4.99
CA LEU A 86 16.90 -2.38 -6.05
C LEU A 86 18.40 -2.75 -6.06
N TYR A 87 19.29 -1.76 -5.89
CA TYR A 87 20.73 -1.98 -5.88
C TYR A 87 21.27 -2.51 -4.55
N SER A 88 20.73 -2.06 -3.42
CA SER A 88 21.26 -2.42 -2.09
C SER A 88 20.56 -3.61 -1.44
N GLY A 89 19.36 -3.96 -1.93
CA GLY A 89 18.43 -4.90 -1.30
C GLY A 89 17.87 -4.42 0.03
N LYS A 90 18.01 -3.14 0.36
CA LYS A 90 17.61 -2.58 1.65
C LYS A 90 16.94 -1.22 1.46
N LEU A 91 15.94 -0.95 2.29
CA LEU A 91 15.39 0.40 2.39
C LEU A 91 16.44 1.32 3.00
N PRO A 92 16.91 2.38 2.29
CA PRO A 92 17.82 3.34 2.89
C PRO A 92 17.15 3.99 4.09
N LEU A 93 17.90 4.26 5.16
CA LEU A 93 17.33 4.97 6.31
C LEU A 93 17.44 6.47 6.07
N PRO A 94 16.34 7.24 6.15
CA PRO A 94 16.41 8.69 6.06
C PRO A 94 17.09 9.24 7.33
N GLU A 95 17.51 10.50 7.29
CA GLU A 95 18.14 11.17 8.46
C GLU A 95 17.24 11.16 9.70
N THR A 96 15.93 11.27 9.49
CA THR A 96 14.87 11.18 10.50
C THR A 96 14.71 9.76 11.08
N ARG A 97 15.45 8.77 10.56
CA ARG A 97 15.37 7.33 10.86
C ARG A 97 14.03 6.67 10.54
N ARG A 98 13.05 7.43 10.06
CA ARG A 98 11.73 6.94 9.67
C ARG A 98 11.21 7.71 8.46
N TYR A 99 10.62 6.99 7.52
CA TYR A 99 9.89 7.61 6.42
C TYR A 99 8.55 8.18 6.89
N PRO A 100 8.10 9.31 6.29
CA PRO A 100 6.72 9.77 6.45
C PRO A 100 5.74 8.67 6.01
N LEU A 101 4.62 8.51 6.72
CA LEU A 101 3.64 7.46 6.42
C LEU A 101 3.08 7.58 4.99
N GLY A 102 2.86 8.82 4.53
CA GLY A 102 2.49 9.11 3.16
C GLY A 102 3.48 8.58 2.13
N PHE A 103 4.78 8.65 2.45
CA PHE A 103 5.82 8.10 1.59
C PHE A 103 5.78 6.57 1.59
N VAL A 104 5.60 5.92 2.74
CA VAL A 104 5.51 4.45 2.84
C VAL A 104 4.32 3.91 2.04
N CYS A 105 3.15 4.55 2.11
CA CYS A 105 1.98 4.15 1.31
C CYS A 105 2.24 4.32 -0.19
N LYS A 106 2.85 5.43 -0.60
CA LYS A 106 3.24 5.65 -2.01
C LYS A 106 4.25 4.60 -2.49
N LEU A 107 5.21 4.21 -1.64
CA LEU A 107 6.20 3.19 -1.96
C LEU A 107 5.53 1.82 -2.20
N TYR A 108 4.55 1.47 -1.36
CA TYR A 108 3.75 0.26 -1.53
C TYR A 108 2.94 0.28 -2.83
N ASN A 109 2.23 1.39 -3.09
CA ASN A 109 1.43 1.52 -4.32
C ASN A 109 2.32 1.50 -5.57
N PHE A 110 3.48 2.14 -5.55
CA PHE A 110 4.46 2.02 -6.64
C PHE A 110 4.86 0.56 -6.86
N GLY A 111 5.15 -0.18 -5.78
CA GLY A 111 5.44 -1.61 -5.87
C GLY A 111 4.26 -2.45 -6.35
N LYS A 112 3.01 -1.98 -6.20
CA LYS A 112 1.82 -2.64 -6.73
C LYS A 112 1.67 -2.33 -8.23
N ASP A 113 1.68 -1.05 -8.60
CA ASP A 113 1.43 -0.56 -9.96
C ASP A 113 2.43 -1.13 -10.98
N PHE A 114 3.66 -1.39 -10.53
CA PHE A 114 4.73 -1.96 -11.36
C PHE A 114 5.05 -3.41 -11.03
N ASP A 115 4.21 -4.13 -10.28
CA ASP A 115 4.41 -5.53 -9.89
C ASP A 115 5.81 -5.83 -9.30
N ILE A 116 6.22 -5.01 -8.34
CA ILE A 116 7.50 -5.10 -7.61
C ILE A 116 7.24 -5.63 -6.21
N MET A 117 7.10 -6.94 -6.10
CA MET A 117 6.77 -7.64 -4.85
C MET A 117 7.70 -7.28 -3.67
N MET A 118 9.02 -7.27 -3.90
CA MET A 118 10.00 -6.87 -2.88
C MET A 118 9.70 -5.50 -2.29
N LEU A 119 9.30 -4.54 -3.13
CA LEU A 119 9.07 -3.18 -2.69
C LEU A 119 7.81 -3.08 -1.83
N ARG A 120 6.76 -3.84 -2.17
CA ARG A 120 5.57 -3.99 -1.34
C ARG A 120 5.92 -4.54 0.04
N ASN A 121 6.70 -5.63 0.10
CA ASN A 121 7.15 -6.23 1.36
C ASN A 121 8.02 -5.26 2.19
N THR A 122 8.89 -4.52 1.52
CA THR A 122 9.74 -3.50 2.14
C THR A 122 8.90 -2.37 2.77
N ALA A 123 7.84 -1.93 2.09
CA ALA A 123 6.92 -0.93 2.63
C ALA A 123 6.08 -1.47 3.80
N VAL A 124 5.68 -2.75 3.76
CA VAL A 124 5.04 -3.45 4.88
C VAL A 124 5.95 -3.50 6.11
N ASP A 125 7.24 -3.81 5.92
CA ASP A 125 8.23 -3.80 7.01
C ASP A 125 8.39 -2.40 7.61
N ALA A 126 8.47 -1.37 6.76
CA ALA A 126 8.56 0.01 7.21
C ALA A 126 7.31 0.46 7.99
N LEU A 127 6.12 -0.01 7.59
CA LEU A 127 4.87 0.23 8.32
C LEU A 127 4.87 -0.47 9.67
N PHE A 128 5.26 -1.75 9.71
CA PHE A 128 5.37 -2.51 10.96
C PHE A 128 6.36 -1.85 11.93
N GLU A 129 7.56 -1.51 11.46
CA GLU A 129 8.57 -0.83 12.27
C GLU A 129 7.99 0.46 12.84
N ARG A 130 7.27 1.25 12.03
CA ARG A 130 6.59 2.47 12.51
C ARG A 130 5.58 2.19 13.61
N PHE A 131 4.72 1.19 13.48
CA PHE A 131 3.75 0.87 14.53
C PHE A 131 4.40 0.36 15.82
N ALA A 132 5.50 -0.39 15.70
CA ALA A 132 6.28 -0.82 16.87
C ALA A 132 6.96 0.37 17.58
N ASP A 133 7.29 1.41 16.83
CA ASP A 133 8.08 2.56 17.25
C ASP A 133 7.25 3.76 17.74
N ASP A 134 6.04 3.97 17.21
CA ASP A 134 5.11 5.06 17.56
C ASP A 134 4.37 4.78 18.90
N MET A 135 4.90 3.84 19.68
CA MET A 135 4.41 3.47 20.99
C MET A 135 4.80 4.53 22.04
N PRO A 136 3.87 5.04 22.88
CA PRO A 136 2.58 4.43 23.23
C PRO A 136 1.32 4.97 22.52
N ASP A 137 1.41 6.02 21.71
CA ASP A 137 0.24 6.73 21.21
C ASP A 137 -0.05 6.33 19.76
N LEU A 138 -0.76 5.21 19.59
CA LEU A 138 -1.27 4.81 18.29
C LEU A 138 -2.28 5.86 17.79
N GLU A 139 -1.83 6.72 16.90
CA GLU A 139 -2.68 7.70 16.25
C GLU A 139 -3.55 7.00 15.20
N TYR A 140 -4.86 6.94 15.45
CA TYR A 140 -5.84 6.38 14.51
C TYR A 140 -5.84 7.12 13.16
N ASN A 141 -5.35 8.36 13.11
CA ASN A 141 -5.08 9.07 11.86
C ASN A 141 -4.11 8.30 10.94
N ASN A 142 -3.11 7.61 11.50
CA ASN A 142 -2.17 6.81 10.72
C ASN A 142 -2.85 5.57 10.15
N ILE A 143 -3.65 4.86 10.97
CA ILE A 143 -4.44 3.69 10.52
C ILE A 143 -5.38 4.09 9.39
N ARG A 144 -6.12 5.19 9.58
CA ARG A 144 -7.00 5.74 8.56
C ARG A 144 -6.24 6.08 7.29
N TYR A 145 -5.10 6.75 7.44
CA TYR A 145 -4.33 7.18 6.30
C TYR A 145 -3.88 5.97 5.46
N VAL A 146 -3.36 4.91 6.10
CA VAL A 146 -3.00 3.66 5.40
C VAL A 146 -4.22 3.08 4.68
N TRP A 147 -5.34 2.93 5.38
CA TRP A 147 -6.58 2.37 4.81
C TRP A 147 -7.08 3.15 3.60
N ASN A 148 -7.02 4.48 3.64
CA ASN A 148 -7.52 5.34 2.56
C ASN A 148 -6.53 5.51 1.39
N ASN A 149 -5.26 5.17 1.59
CA ASN A 149 -4.20 5.38 0.59
C ASN A 149 -3.57 4.07 0.12
N THR A 150 -4.18 2.93 0.41
CA THR A 150 -3.80 1.61 -0.11
C THR A 150 -5.07 0.85 -0.49
N ASN A 151 -4.92 -0.22 -1.28
CA ASN A 151 -6.08 -1.05 -1.64
C ASN A 151 -6.76 -1.62 -0.39
N LYS A 152 -8.09 -1.72 -0.44
CA LYS A 152 -8.86 -2.57 0.47
C LYS A 152 -8.28 -3.99 0.34
N HIS A 153 -8.10 -4.70 1.45
CA HIS A 153 -7.53 -6.06 1.48
C HIS A 153 -6.03 -6.17 1.12
N SER A 154 -5.35 -5.05 0.84
CA SER A 154 -3.89 -5.08 0.72
C SER A 154 -3.24 -5.45 2.07
N ALA A 155 -2.04 -6.01 2.02
CA ALA A 155 -1.26 -6.35 3.21
C ALA A 155 -1.10 -5.17 4.19
N MET A 156 -0.94 -3.95 3.68
CA MET A 156 -0.88 -2.74 4.52
C MET A 156 -2.22 -2.44 5.21
N SER A 157 -3.33 -2.54 4.48
CA SER A 157 -4.68 -2.35 5.04
C SER A 157 -5.03 -3.42 6.08
N GLU A 158 -4.74 -4.69 5.78
CA GLU A 158 -4.92 -5.80 6.72
C GLU A 158 -4.11 -5.59 8.00
N MET A 159 -2.82 -5.23 7.87
CA MET A 159 -1.98 -4.92 9.02
C MET A 159 -2.54 -3.75 9.83
N ALA A 160 -3.03 -2.69 9.17
CA ALA A 160 -3.63 -1.54 9.86
C ALA A 160 -4.89 -1.93 10.66
N VAL A 161 -5.73 -2.84 10.12
CA VAL A 161 -6.89 -3.40 10.83
C VAL A 161 -6.44 -4.24 12.03
N ASP A 162 -5.45 -5.12 11.84
CA ASP A 162 -4.91 -5.97 12.91
C ASP A 162 -4.33 -5.14 14.06
N VAL A 163 -3.60 -4.07 13.73
CA VAL A 163 -3.06 -3.10 14.68
C VAL A 163 -4.19 -2.42 15.46
N ALA A 164 -5.22 -1.92 14.75
CA ALA A 164 -6.38 -1.30 15.39
C ALA A 164 -7.12 -2.26 16.33
N LEU A 165 -7.29 -3.52 15.90
CA LEU A 165 -8.03 -4.54 16.65
C LEU A 165 -7.32 -4.94 17.95
N ASN A 166 -6.00 -5.16 17.89
CA ASN A 166 -5.25 -5.77 18.99
C ASN A 166 -4.67 -4.74 19.97
N ILE A 167 -4.21 -3.59 19.48
CA ILE A 167 -3.52 -2.60 20.31
C ILE A 167 -4.18 -1.21 20.31
N GLY A 168 -5.30 -1.09 19.59
CA GLY A 168 -6.12 0.12 19.55
C GLY A 168 -6.92 0.35 20.84
N ASP A 169 -7.27 1.61 21.06
CA ASP A 169 -8.13 2.03 22.16
C ASP A 169 -9.49 2.46 21.64
N SER A 170 -10.57 1.94 22.22
CA SER A 170 -11.94 2.24 21.79
C SER A 170 -12.32 3.71 22.02
N LYS A 171 -11.79 4.37 23.06
CA LYS A 171 -12.07 5.79 23.31
C LYS A 171 -11.34 6.67 22.30
N ALA A 172 -10.10 6.33 21.95
CA ALA A 172 -9.36 7.00 20.89
C ALA A 172 -10.06 6.81 19.54
N LEU A 173 -10.52 5.59 19.23
CA LEU A 173 -11.32 5.33 18.04
C LEU A 173 -12.59 6.19 18.04
N LEU A 174 -13.37 6.21 19.13
CA LEU A 174 -14.62 6.97 19.23
C LEU A 174 -14.43 8.48 19.14
N ARG A 175 -13.37 9.01 19.74
CA ARG A 175 -13.03 10.44 19.65
C ARG A 175 -12.75 10.85 18.20
N ASP A 176 -12.10 9.97 17.45
CA ASP A 176 -11.73 10.23 16.06
C ASP A 176 -12.87 9.77 15.11
N TYR A 177 -13.83 8.97 15.58
CA TYR A 177 -14.89 8.30 14.80
C TYR A 177 -15.85 9.28 14.10
N GLU A 178 -16.28 10.34 14.78
CA GLU A 178 -17.33 11.25 14.27
C GLU A 178 -16.95 12.00 12.98
N SER A 179 -15.70 11.89 12.52
CA SER A 179 -15.23 12.56 11.30
C SER A 179 -14.31 11.74 10.38
N SER A 180 -13.99 10.47 10.69
CA SER A 180 -12.75 9.88 10.17
C SER A 180 -12.82 8.51 9.52
N PHE A 181 -13.53 7.53 10.07
CA PHE A 181 -13.45 6.15 9.56
C PHE A 181 -14.57 5.81 8.60
N SER A 182 -14.22 5.17 7.48
CA SER A 182 -15.21 4.66 6.55
C SER A 182 -16.01 3.51 7.19
N LYS A 183 -17.30 3.38 6.82
CA LYS A 183 -18.10 2.22 7.21
C LYS A 183 -17.45 0.90 6.78
N ALA A 184 -16.75 0.91 5.64
CA ALA A 184 -15.99 -0.22 5.14
C ALA A 184 -14.90 -0.65 6.13
N PHE A 185 -14.09 0.28 6.66
CA PHE A 185 -13.06 -0.03 7.65
C PHE A 185 -13.65 -0.69 8.90
N LEU A 186 -14.71 -0.12 9.47
CA LEU A 186 -15.34 -0.69 10.66
C LEU A 186 -15.93 -2.08 10.41
N ARG A 187 -16.54 -2.28 9.25
CA ARG A 187 -17.06 -3.58 8.84
C ARG A 187 -15.94 -4.61 8.75
N THR A 188 -14.83 -4.27 8.10
CA THR A 188 -13.65 -5.14 8.04
C THR A 188 -13.11 -5.44 9.42
N LEU A 189 -12.97 -4.44 10.29
CA LEU A 189 -12.52 -4.63 11.68
C LEU A 189 -13.43 -5.59 12.46
N LEU A 190 -14.74 -5.47 12.32
CA LEU A 190 -15.70 -6.38 12.97
C LEU A 190 -15.66 -7.80 12.41
N TYR A 191 -15.51 -7.96 11.09
CA TYR A 191 -15.34 -9.27 10.47
C TYR A 191 -14.04 -9.94 10.94
N THR A 192 -12.91 -9.23 10.87
CA THR A 192 -11.62 -9.73 11.36
C THR A 192 -11.68 -10.12 12.83
N ALA A 193 -12.37 -9.33 13.67
CA ALA A 193 -12.58 -9.68 15.07
C ALA A 193 -13.39 -10.98 15.26
N SER A 194 -14.45 -11.14 14.48
CA SER A 194 -15.27 -12.36 14.46
C SER A 194 -14.44 -13.58 14.05
N ASP A 195 -13.63 -13.47 13.00
CA ASP A 195 -12.79 -14.57 12.51
C ASP A 195 -11.76 -15.02 13.54
N PHE A 196 -11.21 -14.08 14.31
CA PHE A 196 -10.29 -14.39 15.41
C PHE A 196 -11.00 -14.81 16.70
N GLY A 197 -12.33 -14.73 16.77
CA GLY A 197 -13.09 -15.00 17.99
C GLY A 197 -12.76 -14.03 19.13
N VAL A 198 -12.41 -12.79 18.79
CA VAL A 198 -12.05 -11.74 19.77
C VAL A 198 -13.12 -10.66 19.81
N VAL A 199 -13.34 -10.08 20.99
CA VAL A 199 -14.12 -8.85 21.12
C VAL A 199 -13.18 -7.67 20.90
N PRO A 200 -13.44 -6.78 19.92
CA PRO A 200 -12.60 -5.61 19.68
C PRO A 200 -12.34 -4.83 20.96
N PHE A 201 -11.08 -4.46 21.18
CA PHE A 201 -10.63 -3.60 22.29
C PHE A 201 -10.77 -4.19 23.71
N GLU A 202 -11.32 -5.40 23.88
CA GLU A 202 -11.51 -6.03 25.20
C GLU A 202 -10.29 -6.86 25.64
N HIS A 203 -9.59 -7.49 24.68
CA HIS A 203 -8.40 -8.29 24.95
C HIS A 203 -7.14 -7.54 24.54
N ARG A 204 -6.47 -6.95 25.54
CA ARG A 204 -5.14 -6.38 25.36
C ARG A 204 -4.13 -7.42 25.82
N GLU A 205 -3.61 -8.20 24.87
CA GLU A 205 -2.28 -8.78 25.07
C GLU A 205 -1.32 -7.66 25.49
N ASP A 206 -0.31 -7.98 26.30
CA ASP A 206 0.73 -6.98 26.53
C ASP A 206 1.29 -6.55 25.18
N ARG A 207 1.46 -5.25 25.03
CA ARG A 207 1.73 -4.65 23.73
C ARG A 207 3.10 -5.05 23.19
N VAL A 208 4.07 -5.25 24.08
CA VAL A 208 5.40 -5.72 23.72
C VAL A 208 5.30 -7.17 23.26
N ASP A 209 4.56 -8.00 23.98
CA ASP A 209 4.32 -9.39 23.61
C ASP A 209 3.61 -9.50 22.25
N TRP A 210 2.60 -8.65 22.02
CA TRP A 210 1.89 -8.57 20.74
C TRP A 210 2.81 -8.16 19.60
N ILE A 211 3.65 -7.13 19.76
CA ILE A 211 4.59 -6.68 18.73
C ILE A 211 5.60 -7.79 18.40
N GLU A 212 6.15 -8.47 19.42
CA GLU A 212 7.11 -9.55 19.19
C GLU A 212 6.45 -10.76 18.51
N ARG A 213 5.22 -11.09 18.88
CA ARG A 213 4.42 -12.10 18.17
C ARG A 213 4.14 -11.69 16.73
N LEU A 214 3.73 -10.44 16.49
CA LEU A 214 3.46 -9.90 15.17
C LEU A 214 4.73 -9.92 14.31
N ARG A 215 5.89 -9.54 14.87
CA ARG A 215 7.20 -9.58 14.20
C ARG A 215 7.47 -10.94 13.57
N GLY A 216 7.21 -12.01 14.31
CA GLY A 216 7.36 -13.39 13.83
C GLY A 216 6.32 -13.82 12.79
N GLN A 217 5.25 -13.03 12.61
CA GLN A 217 4.16 -13.30 11.68
C GLN A 217 4.18 -12.38 10.46
N VAL A 218 4.95 -11.28 10.45
CA VAL A 218 4.90 -10.29 9.36
C VAL A 218 5.14 -10.93 8.00
N CYS A 219 6.23 -11.71 7.86
CA CYS A 219 6.54 -12.41 6.62
C CYS A 219 5.44 -13.38 6.19
N LYS A 220 4.86 -14.13 7.14
CA LYS A 220 3.85 -15.14 6.83
C LYS A 220 2.49 -14.55 6.48
N ARG A 221 2.10 -13.45 7.14
CA ARG A 221 0.77 -12.84 6.97
C ARG A 221 0.74 -11.70 5.98
N TYR A 222 1.79 -10.89 5.85
CA TYR A 222 1.71 -9.63 5.12
C TYR A 222 2.72 -9.49 3.99
N HIS A 223 3.76 -10.33 3.94
CA HIS A 223 4.59 -10.36 2.75
C HIS A 223 3.90 -11.18 1.66
N ASP A 224 4.02 -10.68 0.44
CA ASP A 224 3.69 -11.40 -0.77
C ASP A 224 4.92 -12.23 -1.18
N HIS A 225 4.72 -13.50 -1.50
CA HIS A 225 5.75 -14.42 -1.99
C HIS A 225 5.23 -15.03 -3.30
N GLU A 226 6.05 -15.03 -4.35
CA GLU A 226 5.66 -15.57 -5.66
C GLU A 226 5.07 -16.98 -5.52
N GLY A 227 3.82 -17.14 -6.00
CA GLY A 227 3.08 -18.41 -5.95
C GLY A 227 1.90 -18.46 -4.98
N ASP A 228 1.63 -17.40 -4.22
CA ASP A 228 0.39 -17.30 -3.42
C ASP A 228 -0.81 -16.87 -4.30
N GLU A 229 -1.14 -17.69 -5.31
CA GLU A 229 -2.25 -17.47 -6.24
C GLU A 229 -3.61 -17.29 -5.52
N SER A 230 -3.73 -17.75 -4.27
CA SER A 230 -4.96 -17.66 -3.47
C SER A 230 -5.43 -16.23 -3.23
N ARG A 231 -4.53 -15.23 -3.16
CA ARG A 231 -4.92 -13.86 -2.80
C ARG A 231 -5.49 -13.04 -3.95
N ARG A 232 -5.07 -13.32 -5.19
CA ARG A 232 -5.51 -12.55 -6.37
C ARG A 232 -6.99 -12.76 -6.70
N ALA A 233 -7.54 -13.93 -6.38
CA ALA A 233 -8.93 -14.27 -6.69
C ALA A 233 -9.96 -13.47 -5.85
N ASP A 234 -9.59 -13.05 -4.64
CA ASP A 234 -10.49 -12.33 -3.75
C ASP A 234 -10.57 -10.82 -4.08
N GLU A 235 -9.50 -10.23 -4.64
CA GLU A 235 -9.49 -8.80 -5.02
C GLU A 235 -10.40 -8.51 -6.24
N GLU A 236 -10.45 -9.41 -7.23
CA GLU A 236 -11.28 -9.23 -8.43
C GLU A 236 -12.79 -9.36 -8.15
N ALA A 237 -13.18 -10.12 -7.13
CA ALA A 237 -14.59 -10.35 -6.80
C ALA A 237 -15.27 -9.16 -6.10
N ASP A 238 -14.50 -8.29 -5.45
CA ASP A 238 -15.01 -7.16 -4.67
C ASP A 238 -15.15 -5.86 -5.49
N GLU A 239 -14.42 -5.69 -6.59
CA GLU A 239 -14.60 -4.56 -7.52
C GLU A 239 -15.96 -4.64 -8.24
N ASP A 240 -16.46 -5.86 -8.51
CA ASP A 240 -17.78 -6.09 -9.12
C ASP A 240 -18.96 -5.89 -8.14
N MET A 241 -18.68 -5.65 -6.85
CA MET A 241 -19.69 -5.47 -5.80
C MET A 241 -19.85 -4.02 -5.31
N GLU A 242 -19.32 -3.03 -6.03
CA GLU A 242 -19.75 -1.64 -5.86
C GLU A 242 -21.20 -1.50 -6.34
N VAL A 243 -22.11 -1.74 -5.39
CA VAL A 243 -23.54 -1.53 -5.52
C VAL A 243 -23.77 -0.11 -6.02
N ASP A 244 -24.37 0.01 -7.20
CA ASP A 244 -24.95 1.23 -7.75
C ASP A 244 -25.85 1.85 -6.68
N ASP A 245 -25.31 2.84 -5.95
CA ASP A 245 -26.05 3.70 -5.02
C ASP A 245 -26.96 4.59 -5.88
N GLY A 246 -28.02 3.94 -6.39
CA GLY A 246 -28.99 4.50 -7.30
C GLY A 246 -29.56 5.80 -6.76
N HIS A 247 -29.51 6.80 -7.64
CA HIS A 247 -30.41 7.95 -7.75
C HIS A 247 -31.57 7.94 -6.72
N GLU A 248 -31.50 8.85 -5.74
CA GLU A 248 -32.69 9.35 -5.04
C GLU A 248 -33.55 10.13 -6.05
N GLU A 249 -34.44 9.45 -6.76
CA GLU A 249 -35.56 10.13 -7.42
C GLU A 249 -36.53 10.65 -6.36
N GLY A 250 -36.75 11.96 -6.41
CA GLY A 250 -37.54 12.71 -5.44
C GLY A 250 -38.96 12.18 -5.26
N ILE A 251 -39.29 11.86 -4.01
CA ILE A 251 -40.68 11.67 -3.59
C ILE A 251 -41.34 13.05 -3.58
N GLY A 252 -42.16 13.27 -4.62
CA GLY A 252 -43.02 14.44 -4.76
C GLY A 252 -43.94 14.62 -3.55
N GLY A 253 -44.04 15.87 -3.11
CA GLY A 253 -44.89 16.28 -2.00
C GLY A 253 -46.37 15.99 -2.27
N VAL A 254 -47.04 15.47 -1.24
CA VAL A 254 -48.49 15.47 -1.14
C VAL A 254 -48.84 16.37 0.03
N GLY A 255 -49.29 17.58 -0.28
CA GLY A 255 -49.83 18.52 0.67
C GLY A 255 -51.09 17.97 1.32
N TRP A 256 -51.15 18.03 2.64
CA TRP A 256 -52.40 17.94 3.39
C TRP A 256 -52.63 19.28 4.07
N GLU A 257 -53.48 20.10 3.46
CA GLU A 257 -54.18 21.18 4.15
C GLU A 257 -55.11 20.53 5.19
N MET A 258 -54.88 20.81 6.47
CA MET A 258 -55.93 20.71 7.49
C MET A 258 -56.40 22.12 7.82
N GLU A 259 -57.55 22.47 7.26
CA GLU A 259 -58.41 23.52 7.80
C GLU A 259 -58.82 23.14 9.24
N LEU A 260 -58.46 23.97 10.21
CA LEU A 260 -59.11 23.98 11.52
C LEU A 260 -59.87 25.29 11.66
N SER A 261 -61.19 25.20 11.46
CA SER A 261 -62.14 26.26 11.71
C SER A 261 -63.00 25.88 12.95
N PHE A 262 -62.98 26.79 13.94
CA PHE A 262 -64.00 27.07 14.98
C PHE A 262 -64.37 25.94 15.98
N ARG A 263 -64.51 26.18 17.30
CA ARG A 263 -64.95 27.36 18.08
C ARG A 263 -64.25 27.43 19.43
#